data_AF-A0A7W0R1U1-F1
#
_entry.id   AF-A0A7W0R1U1-F1
#
_cell.length_a   1.000
_cell.length_b   1.000
_cell.length_c   1.000
_cell.angle_alpha   90.00
_cell.angle_beta   90.00
_cell.angle_gamma   90.00
#
_symmetry.space_group_name_H-M   'P 1'
#
loop_
_entity.id
_entity.type
_entity.pdbx_description
1 polymer ?
#
loop_
_entity_poly.entity_id
_entity_poly.type
_entity_poly.pdbx_seq_one_letter_code
_entity_poly.pdbx_strand_id
1 'polypeptide(L)'
;MDQNVLVKVNAAGTALFAVTAALAAIVFTTAWQWVAAITVLVLFAVGVFAFLWSYWNAVQRSREVEIAVSQLYLLTGPSTPSSVRRPMIGLLAAQAVIALATTLARLDGPDGKPGSSLALGVLVPMFGLGLNGLWAAYHGAFPRRQDVVAE
;
A
#
# COMPACT_ATOMS: atom_id res chain seq x y z
N MET A 1 15.02 11.97 -2.99
CA MET A 1 13.91 11.87 -2.02
C MET A 1 14.48 11.30 -0.73
N ASP A 2 14.22 11.90 0.42
CA ASP A 2 14.68 11.33 1.71
C ASP A 2 14.04 9.94 1.91
N GLN A 3 14.85 8.94 2.30
CA GLN A 3 14.43 7.56 2.49
C GLN A 3 13.24 7.43 3.46
N ASN A 4 13.12 8.34 4.42
CA ASN A 4 12.07 8.32 5.44
C ASN A 4 10.77 9.01 5.01
N VAL A 5 10.77 9.78 3.91
CA VAL A 5 9.57 10.51 3.47
C VAL A 5 8.45 9.54 3.10
N LEU A 6 8.76 8.48 2.36
CA LEU A 6 7.76 7.47 1.99
C LEU A 6 7.22 6.70 3.20
N VAL A 7 8.04 6.46 4.22
CA VAL A 7 7.60 5.86 5.49
C VAL A 7 6.57 6.77 6.18
N LYS A 8 6.86 8.07 6.27
CA LYS A 8 5.96 9.07 6.88
C LYS A 8 4.66 9.22 6.09
N VAL A 9 4.73 9.27 4.76
CA VAL A 9 3.54 9.33 3.89
C VAL A 9 2.69 8.07 4.05
N ASN A 10 3.31 6.90 4.08
CA ASN A 10 2.59 5.64 4.31
C ASN A 10 1.91 5.64 5.70
N ALA A 11 2.62 6.10 6.73
CA ALA A 11 2.07 6.21 8.08
C ALA A 11 0.88 7.18 8.14
N ALA A 12 1.02 8.36 7.54
CA ALA A 12 -0.04 9.37 7.50
C ALA A 12 -1.28 8.87 6.74
N GLY A 13 -1.10 8.27 5.57
CA GLY A 13 -2.21 7.70 4.81
C GLY A 13 -2.89 6.54 5.53
N THR A 14 -2.12 5.68 6.21
CA THR A 14 -2.65 4.59 7.04
C THR A 14 -3.45 5.13 8.23
N ALA A 15 -2.94 6.16 8.91
CA ALA A 15 -3.65 6.79 10.02
C ALA A 15 -4.95 7.45 9.56
N LEU A 16 -4.93 8.16 8.43
CA LEU A 16 -6.12 8.75 7.82
C LEU A 16 -7.17 7.68 7.47
N PHE A 17 -6.74 6.58 6.87
CA PHE A 17 -7.61 5.43 6.60
C PHE A 17 -8.19 4.85 7.89
N ALA A 18 -7.36 4.58 8.90
CA ALA A 18 -7.79 4.03 10.17
C ALA A 18 -8.88 4.89 10.83
N VAL A 19 -8.66 6.20 10.90
CA VAL A 19 -9.60 7.15 11.51
C VAL A 19 -10.91 7.21 10.74
N THR A 20 -10.86 7.39 9.42
CA THR A 20 -12.07 7.52 8.61
C THR A 20 -12.88 6.22 8.55
N ALA A 21 -12.20 5.07 8.45
CA ALA A 21 -12.85 3.76 8.48
C ALA A 21 -13.46 3.44 9.85
N ALA A 22 -12.78 3.76 10.95
CA ALA A 22 -13.31 3.58 12.30
C ALA A 22 -14.54 4.47 12.55
N LEU A 23 -14.49 5.75 12.17
CA LEU A 23 -15.63 6.66 12.30
C LEU A 23 -16.82 6.19 11.46
N ALA A 24 -16.59 5.75 10.23
CA ALA A 24 -17.63 5.18 9.39
C ALA A 24 -18.22 3.88 9.98
N ALA A 25 -17.42 3.03 10.60
CA ALA A 25 -17.89 1.80 11.24
C ALA A 25 -18.66 2.05 12.54
N ILE A 26 -18.21 2.98 13.39
CA ILE A 26 -18.79 3.27 14.70
C ILE A 26 -20.07 4.11 14.55
N VAL A 27 -19.98 5.25 13.86
CA VAL A 27 -21.10 6.21 13.74
C VAL A 27 -22.12 5.73 12.72
N PHE A 28 -21.68 5.03 11.67
CA PHE A 28 -22.52 4.35 10.69
C PHE A 28 -23.64 5.21 10.07
N THR A 29 -23.30 6.45 9.73
CA THR A 29 -24.19 7.35 8.96
C THR A 29 -23.70 7.49 7.53
N THR A 30 -24.61 7.84 6.61
CA THR A 30 -24.30 8.04 5.19
C THR A 30 -23.15 9.04 4.98
N ALA A 31 -23.10 10.13 5.76
CA ALA A 31 -22.05 11.13 5.65
C ALA A 31 -20.64 10.54 5.91
N TRP A 32 -20.46 9.79 7.00
CA TRP A 32 -19.17 9.18 7.31
C TRP A 32 -18.78 8.07 6.34
N GLN A 33 -19.76 7.35 5.78
CA GLN A 33 -19.52 6.38 4.71
C GLN A 33 -18.96 7.04 3.45
N TRP A 34 -19.48 8.19 3.04
CA TRP A 34 -18.93 8.96 1.92
C TRP A 34 -17.50 9.43 2.19
N VAL A 35 -17.23 9.97 3.38
CA VAL A 35 -15.88 10.42 3.77
C VAL A 35 -14.89 9.26 3.72
N ALA A 36 -15.26 8.10 4.29
CA ALA A 36 -14.43 6.89 4.22
C ALA A 36 -14.23 6.42 2.77
N ALA A 37 -15.30 6.35 1.96
CA ALA A 37 -15.21 5.93 0.58
C ALA A 37 -14.29 6.84 -0.25
N ILE A 38 -14.42 8.17 -0.13
CA ILE A 38 -13.54 9.13 -0.81
C ILE A 38 -12.09 8.94 -0.37
N THR A 39 -11.86 8.81 0.94
CA THR A 39 -10.51 8.58 1.49
C THR A 39 -9.87 7.32 0.90
N VAL A 40 -10.62 6.22 0.88
CA VAL A 40 -10.19 4.95 0.30
C VAL A 40 -9.87 5.09 -1.18
N LEU A 41 -10.74 5.73 -1.96
CA LEU A 41 -10.54 5.90 -3.40
C LEU A 41 -9.32 6.76 -3.72
N VAL A 42 -9.09 7.82 -2.94
CA VAL A 42 -7.89 8.67 -3.09
C VAL A 42 -6.62 7.88 -2.77
N LEU A 43 -6.58 7.18 -1.63
CA LEU A 43 -5.42 6.37 -1.25
C LEU A 43 -5.16 5.24 -2.26
N PHE A 44 -6.22 4.58 -2.73
CA PHE A 44 -6.15 3.57 -3.77
C PHE A 44 -5.57 4.14 -5.07
N ALA A 45 -6.07 5.28 -5.56
CA ALA A 45 -5.58 5.92 -6.77
C ALA A 45 -4.10 6.32 -6.66
N VAL A 46 -3.70 6.89 -5.51
CA VAL A 46 -2.29 7.22 -5.23
C VAL A 46 -1.45 5.94 -5.20
N GLY A 47 -1.94 4.86 -4.59
CA GLY A 47 -1.29 3.56 -4.55
C GLY A 47 -1.07 2.96 -5.93
N VAL A 48 -2.10 2.98 -6.78
CA VAL A 48 -2.01 2.51 -8.17
C VAL A 48 -0.97 3.32 -8.94
N PHE A 49 -0.98 4.66 -8.82
CA PHE A 49 0.01 5.50 -9.49
C PHE A 49 1.43 5.20 -9.01
N ALA A 50 1.64 5.10 -7.70
CA ALA A 50 2.94 4.76 -7.12
C ALA A 50 3.42 3.37 -7.55
N PHE A 51 2.53 2.39 -7.60
CA PHE A 51 2.81 1.05 -8.07
C PHE A 51 3.24 1.04 -9.54
N LEU A 52 2.45 1.66 -10.42
CA LEU A 52 2.77 1.70 -11.86
C LEU A 52 4.06 2.46 -12.12
N TRP A 53 4.28 3.56 -11.40
CA TRP A 53 5.52 4.33 -11.50
C TRP A 53 6.73 3.51 -11.03
N SER A 54 6.60 2.79 -9.92
CA SER A 54 7.66 1.90 -9.44
C SER A 54 7.96 0.76 -10.40
N TYR A 55 6.91 0.17 -11.00
CA TYR A 55 7.02 -0.88 -11.99
C TYR A 55 7.75 -0.38 -13.23
N TRP A 56 7.36 0.79 -13.75
CA TRP A 56 8.02 1.42 -14.89
C TRP A 56 9.52 1.59 -14.64
N ASN A 57 9.90 2.17 -13.49
CA ASN A 57 11.30 2.34 -13.13
C ASN A 57 12.04 1.00 -12.95
N ALA A 58 11.39 0.00 -12.37
CA ALA A 58 11.97 -1.33 -12.20
C ALA A 58 12.20 -2.04 -13.55
N VAL A 59 11.28 -1.94 -14.50
CA VAL A 59 11.42 -2.51 -15.85
C VAL A 59 12.62 -1.90 -16.60
N GLN A 60 12.86 -0.61 -16.44
CA GLN A 60 14.03 0.01 -17.05
C GLN A 60 15.34 -0.53 -16.44
N ARG A 61 15.38 -0.69 -15.12
CA ARG A 61 16.54 -1.24 -14.39
C ARG A 61 16.72 -2.75 -14.62
N SER A 62 15.66 -3.50 -14.88
CA SER A 62 15.72 -4.96 -15.06
C SER A 62 16.50 -5.41 -16.31
N ARG A 63 16.93 -4.45 -17.14
CA ARG A 63 17.88 -4.69 -18.23
C ARG A 63 19.29 -5.01 -17.72
N GLU A 64 19.64 -4.52 -16.53
CA GLU A 64 20.98 -4.64 -15.96
C GLU A 64 21.01 -5.47 -14.67
N VAL A 65 19.90 -5.53 -13.94
CA VAL A 65 19.78 -6.20 -12.64
C VAL A 65 18.58 -7.14 -12.59
N GLU A 66 18.66 -8.19 -11.77
CA GLU A 66 17.54 -9.08 -11.49
C GLU A 66 16.68 -8.53 -10.37
N ILE A 67 15.42 -8.24 -10.67
CA ILE A 67 14.47 -7.65 -9.72
C ILE A 67 13.33 -8.61 -9.47
N ALA A 68 13.30 -9.23 -8.28
CA ALA A 68 12.14 -10.03 -7.88
C ALA A 68 10.98 -9.14 -7.40
N VAL A 69 9.75 -9.55 -7.72
CA VAL A 69 8.52 -8.86 -7.26
C VAL A 69 8.48 -8.73 -5.74
N SER A 70 8.94 -9.75 -5.01
CA SER A 70 9.04 -9.72 -3.55
C SER A 70 10.07 -8.70 -3.06
N GLN A 71 11.20 -8.53 -3.75
CA GLN A 71 12.20 -7.53 -3.38
C GLN A 71 11.68 -6.11 -3.63
N LEU A 72 10.89 -5.93 -4.70
CA LEU A 72 10.30 -4.65 -5.06
C LEU A 72 9.16 -4.24 -4.12
N TYR A 73 8.17 -5.11 -3.90
CA TYR A 73 6.94 -4.73 -3.18
C TYR A 73 6.86 -5.22 -1.74
N LEU A 74 7.62 -6.27 -1.38
CA LEU A 74 7.73 -6.78 0.00
C LEU A 74 9.07 -6.41 0.66
N LEU A 75 9.88 -5.61 -0.02
CA LEU A 75 11.12 -5.05 0.50
C LEU A 75 12.07 -6.13 1.04
N THR A 76 12.11 -7.30 0.38
CA THR A 76 12.95 -8.44 0.78
C THR A 76 14.38 -8.35 0.25
N GLY A 77 14.74 -7.26 -0.44
CA GLY A 77 16.08 -7.03 -0.96
C GLY A 77 17.11 -6.87 0.18
N PRO A 78 18.33 -7.43 0.03
CA PRO A 78 19.33 -7.50 1.10
C PRO A 78 19.80 -6.13 1.62
N SER A 79 19.73 -5.08 0.79
CA SER A 79 20.15 -3.73 1.17
C SER A 79 19.03 -2.84 1.72
N THR A 80 17.85 -3.39 1.99
CA THR A 80 16.73 -2.60 2.57
C THR A 80 16.96 -2.38 4.07
N PRO A 81 17.13 -1.13 4.56
CA PRO A 81 17.29 -0.88 5.98
C PRO A 81 16.09 -1.37 6.79
N SER A 82 16.35 -1.98 7.94
CA SER A 82 15.29 -2.48 8.83
C SER A 82 14.38 -1.36 9.35
N SER A 83 14.92 -0.14 9.47
CA SER A 83 14.20 1.09 9.82
C SER A 83 13.16 1.51 8.77
N VAL A 84 13.28 1.03 7.53
CA VAL A 84 12.29 1.26 6.46
C VAL A 84 11.41 0.02 6.30
N ARG A 85 12.02 -1.16 6.17
CA ARG A 85 11.30 -2.41 5.90
C ARG A 85 10.22 -2.71 6.92
N ARG A 86 10.58 -2.65 8.21
CA ARG A 86 9.66 -3.01 9.30
C ARG A 86 8.43 -2.11 9.36
N PRO A 87 8.54 -0.77 9.39
CA PRO A 87 7.36 0.08 9.42
C PRO A 87 6.56 -0.02 8.13
N MET A 88 7.18 -0.09 6.96
CA MET A 88 6.44 -0.16 5.69
C MET A 88 5.62 -1.45 5.55
N ILE A 89 6.20 -2.61 5.91
CA ILE A 89 5.45 -3.88 5.94
C ILE A 89 4.42 -3.91 7.07
N GLY A 90 4.75 -3.34 8.24
CA GLY A 90 3.82 -3.21 9.35
C GLY A 90 2.60 -2.36 8.99
N LEU A 91 2.80 -1.25 8.28
CA LEU A 91 1.71 -0.37 7.80
C LEU A 91 0.85 -1.06 6.74
N LEU A 92 1.46 -1.79 5.80
CA LEU A 92 0.71 -2.59 4.84
C LEU A 92 -0.17 -3.66 5.53
N ALA A 93 0.40 -4.35 6.52
CA ALA A 93 -0.35 -5.32 7.32
C ALA A 93 -1.48 -4.63 8.11
N ALA A 94 -1.22 -3.45 8.70
CA ALA A 94 -2.23 -2.68 9.40
C ALA A 94 -3.38 -2.26 8.47
N GLN A 95 -3.09 -1.80 7.24
CA GLN A 95 -4.11 -1.48 6.24
C GLN A 95 -4.99 -2.69 5.93
N ALA A 96 -4.40 -3.87 5.72
CA ALA A 96 -5.14 -5.10 5.47
C ALA A 96 -6.03 -5.48 6.67
N VAL A 97 -5.49 -5.43 7.89
CA VAL A 97 -6.23 -5.76 9.11
C VAL A 97 -7.38 -4.78 9.35
N ILE A 98 -7.15 -3.47 9.20
CA ILE A 98 -8.19 -2.44 9.36
C ILE A 98 -9.30 -2.67 8.34
N ALA A 99 -8.96 -2.86 7.06
CA ALA A 99 -9.92 -3.09 5.99
C ALA A 99 -10.81 -4.31 6.28
N LEU A 100 -10.21 -5.43 6.68
CA LEU A 100 -10.93 -6.64 7.04
C LEU A 100 -11.79 -6.42 8.27
N ALA A 101 -11.25 -5.83 9.34
CA ALA A 101 -11.97 -5.60 10.58
C ALA A 101 -13.21 -4.71 10.38
N THR A 102 -13.08 -3.59 9.65
CA THR A 102 -14.21 -2.68 9.42
C THR A 102 -15.24 -3.25 8.46
N THR A 103 -14.82 -4.04 7.47
CA THR A 103 -15.74 -4.75 6.57
C THR A 103 -16.55 -5.79 7.32
N LEU A 104 -15.88 -6.62 8.14
CA LEU A 104 -16.53 -7.68 8.91
C LEU A 104 -17.42 -7.13 10.04
N ALA A 105 -17.09 -5.97 10.61
CA ALA A 105 -17.92 -5.32 11.60
C ALA A 105 -19.25 -4.79 11.02
N ARG A 106 -19.34 -4.60 9.70
CA ARG A 106 -20.49 -4.02 9.00
C ARG A 106 -20.72 -4.72 7.67
N LEU A 107 -21.15 -5.98 7.74
CA LEU A 107 -21.43 -6.81 6.56
C LEU A 107 -22.63 -6.29 5.75
N ASP A 108 -23.63 -5.75 6.45
CA ASP A 108 -24.82 -5.18 5.86
C ASP A 108 -24.67 -3.65 5.68
N GLY A 109 -25.24 -3.14 4.59
CA GLY A 109 -25.37 -1.70 4.37
C GLY A 109 -26.42 -1.06 5.30
N PRO A 110 -26.54 0.29 5.29
CA PRO A 110 -27.56 1.01 6.08
C PRO A 110 -28.99 0.51 5.86
N ASP A 111 -29.28 0.02 4.65
CA ASP A 111 -30.61 -0.44 4.25
C ASP A 111 -30.87 -1.91 4.64
N GLY A 112 -29.96 -2.54 5.40
CA GLY A 112 -30.04 -3.96 5.79
C GLY A 112 -29.77 -4.95 4.65
N LYS A 113 -29.40 -4.45 3.46
CA LYS A 113 -28.99 -5.28 2.33
C LYS A 113 -27.53 -5.70 2.47
N PRO A 114 -27.16 -6.90 1.99
CA PRO A 114 -25.76 -7.34 1.98
C PRO A 114 -24.87 -6.35 1.20
N GLY A 115 -23.71 -6.02 1.78
CA GLY A 115 -22.73 -5.13 1.17
C GLY A 115 -22.72 -3.73 1.79
N SER A 116 -21.56 -3.36 2.33
CA SER A 116 -21.30 -2.06 2.95
C SER A 116 -20.24 -1.28 2.19
N SER A 117 -20.34 0.05 2.20
CA SER A 117 -19.31 0.95 1.66
C SER A 117 -17.93 0.72 2.30
N LEU A 118 -17.88 0.16 3.51
CA LEU A 118 -16.66 -0.23 4.20
C LEU A 118 -15.88 -1.34 3.49
N ALA A 119 -16.54 -2.16 2.66
CA ALA A 119 -15.88 -3.19 1.85
C ALA A 119 -14.86 -2.59 0.86
N LEU A 120 -15.05 -1.32 0.44
CA LEU A 120 -14.07 -0.61 -0.39
C LEU A 120 -12.69 -0.53 0.28
N GLY A 121 -12.62 -0.58 1.61
CA GLY A 121 -11.37 -0.52 2.37
C GLY A 121 -10.34 -1.57 1.95
N VAL A 122 -10.77 -2.70 1.38
CA VAL A 122 -9.90 -3.78 0.86
C VAL A 122 -8.98 -3.29 -0.28
N LEU A 123 -9.27 -2.14 -0.89
CA LEU A 123 -8.43 -1.51 -1.91
C LEU A 123 -7.21 -0.78 -1.32
N VAL A 124 -7.28 -0.32 -0.07
CA VAL A 124 -6.23 0.53 0.55
C VAL A 124 -4.85 -0.14 0.64
N PRO A 125 -4.68 -1.46 0.85
CA PRO A 125 -3.37 -2.11 0.77
C PRO A 125 -2.57 -1.81 -0.49
N MET A 126 -3.23 -1.40 -1.59
CA MET A 126 -2.55 -0.96 -2.81
C MET A 126 -1.72 0.33 -2.59
N PHE A 127 -2.13 1.19 -1.65
CA PHE A 127 -1.34 2.34 -1.20
C PHE A 127 -0.03 1.91 -0.56
N GLY A 128 -0.07 1.02 0.43
CA GLY A 128 1.12 0.48 1.07
C GLY A 128 2.03 -0.24 0.08
N LEU A 129 1.48 -1.11 -0.77
CA LEU A 129 2.24 -1.82 -1.81
C LEU A 129 2.89 -0.86 -2.82
N GLY A 130 2.15 0.13 -3.30
CA GLY A 130 2.66 1.12 -4.25
C GLY A 130 3.82 1.94 -3.66
N LEU A 131 3.70 2.37 -2.40
CA LEU A 131 4.77 3.10 -1.72
C LEU A 131 6.00 2.22 -1.43
N ASN A 132 5.81 0.94 -1.09
CA ASN A 132 6.91 -0.03 -0.96
C ASN A 132 7.69 -0.13 -2.28
N GLY A 133 6.96 -0.36 -3.38
CA GLY A 133 7.54 -0.42 -4.73
C GLY A 133 8.28 0.85 -5.07
N LEU A 134 7.69 2.02 -4.80
CA LEU A 134 8.30 3.31 -5.08
C LEU A 134 9.60 3.51 -4.29
N TRP A 135 9.63 3.08 -3.03
CA TRP A 135 10.85 3.13 -2.23
C TRP A 135 11.94 2.25 -2.83
N ALA A 136 11.61 0.99 -3.16
CA ALA A 136 12.56 0.03 -3.71
C ALA A 136 13.03 0.40 -5.13
N ALA A 137 12.18 1.02 -5.94
CA ALA A 137 12.55 1.50 -7.27
C ALA A 137 13.65 2.58 -7.23
N TYR A 138 13.67 3.43 -6.19
CA TYR A 138 14.65 4.50 -6.03
C TYR A 138 15.85 4.14 -5.14
N HIS A 139 15.66 3.28 -4.14
CA HIS A 139 16.68 3.00 -3.13
C HIS A 139 17.08 1.52 -3.03
N GLY A 140 16.32 0.63 -3.66
CA GLY A 140 16.59 -0.80 -3.64
C GLY A 140 17.87 -1.12 -4.42
N ALA A 141 18.74 -1.90 -3.80
CA ALA A 141 19.85 -2.55 -4.48
C ALA A 141 19.42 -3.96 -4.92
N PHE A 142 19.78 -4.29 -6.16
CA PHE A 142 19.39 -5.55 -6.80
C PHE A 142 20.65 -6.22 -7.35
N PRO A 143 20.73 -7.57 -7.31
CA PRO A 143 21.86 -8.30 -7.88
C PRO A 143 21.96 -8.06 -9.39
N ARG A 144 23.20 -8.09 -9.92
CA ARG A 144 23.43 -7.98 -11.37
C ARG A 144 22.78 -9.16 -12.08
N ARG A 145 22.27 -8.89 -13.28
CA ARG A 145 21.65 -9.90 -14.13
C ARG A 145 22.70 -10.96 -14.55
N GLN A 146 22.39 -12.24 -14.36
CA GLN A 146 23.35 -13.33 -14.55
C GLN A 146 23.55 -13.73 -16.03
N ASP A 147 22.56 -13.45 -16.89
CA ASP A 147 22.58 -13.75 -18.33
C ASP A 147 23.46 -12.81 -19.17
N VAL A 148 24.04 -11.76 -18.55
CA VAL A 148 24.94 -10.80 -19.22
C VAL A 148 26.42 -11.26 -19.16
N VAL A 149 26.74 -12.35 -18.43
CA VAL A 149 28.12 -12.85 -18.23
C VAL A 149 28.46 -14.05 -19.13
N ALA A 150 27.57 -14.42 -20.06
CA ALA A 150 27.81 -15.52 -21.00
C ALA A 150 28.35 -15.00 -22.35
N GLU A 151 29.64 -14.65 -22.40
CA GLU A 151 30.45 -14.63 -23.63
C GLU A 151 31.93 -14.90 -23.30
#